data_AF-A0A9X8CSD4-F1
#
_entry.id   AF-A0A9X8CSD4-F1
#
_cell.length_a   1.000
_cell.length_b   1.000
_cell.length_c   1.000
_cell.angle_alpha   90.00
_cell.angle_beta   90.00
_cell.angle_gamma   90.00
#
_symmetry.space_group_name_H-M   'P 1'
#
loop_
_entity.id
_entity.type
_entity.pdbx_description
1 polymer ?
#
loop_
_entity_poly.entity_id
_entity_poly.type
_entity_poly.pdbx_seq_one_letter_code
_entity_poly.pdbx_strand_id
1 'polypeptide(L)' 'MNHDKIYEAFPMDVSTEDGKTDSSGFCLYLDRSLLAADGNQIEILTGSKDPGDSDVRSRGLFI' A
#
# COMPACT_ATOMS: atom_id res chain seq x y z
N MET A 1 2.25 2.41 -23.27
CA MET A 1 1.03 1.85 -22.65
C MET A 1 1.13 2.16 -21.19
N ASN A 2 0.16 2.84 -20.58
CA ASN A 2 0.22 3.11 -19.16
C ASN A 2 -0.12 1.81 -18.42
N HIS A 3 0.86 1.23 -17.72
CA HIS A 3 0.73 -0.05 -17.01
C HIS A 3 0.31 0.12 -15.55
N ASP A 4 -0.13 1.32 -15.16
CA ASP A 4 -0.63 1.61 -13.82
C ASP A 4 -1.86 0.72 -13.54
N LYS A 5 -1.62 -0.38 -12.83
CA LYS A 5 -2.66 -1.26 -12.33
C LYS A 5 -3.04 -0.79 -10.93
N ILE A 6 -4.32 -0.50 -10.76
CA ILE A 6 -4.90 -0.21 -9.46
C ILE A 6 -5.24 -1.55 -8.80
N TYR A 7 -4.76 -1.73 -7.58
CA TYR A 7 -5.01 -2.91 -6.77
C TYR A 7 -5.84 -2.50 -5.55
N GLU A 8 -6.88 -3.27 -5.26
CA GLU A 8 -7.66 -3.08 -4.03
C GLU A 8 -6.91 -3.70 -2.85
N ALA A 9 -6.84 -2.96 -1.75
CA ALA A 9 -6.29 -3.41 -0.49
C ALA A 9 -7.40 -3.82 0.48
N PHE A 10 -7.17 -4.88 1.24
CA PHE A 10 -8.13 -5.38 2.23
C PHE A 10 -7.67 -5.07 3.65
N PRO A 11 -8.53 -4.52 4.53
CA PRO A 11 -8.17 -4.28 5.93
C PRO A 11 -7.68 -5.55 6.61
N MET A 12 -6.60 -5.44 7.38
CA MET A 12 -5.99 -6.58 8.05
C MET A 12 -5.37 -6.16 9.38
N ASP A 13 -5.64 -6.94 10.43
CA ASP A 13 -4.95 -6.80 11.70
C ASP A 13 -3.48 -7.24 11.55
N VAL A 14 -2.56 -6.43 12.05
CA VAL A 14 -1.11 -6.71 12.03
C VAL A 14 -0.56 -6.82 13.44
N SER A 15 0.39 -7.74 13.62
CA SER A 15 1.12 -7.87 14.89
C SER A 15 2.31 -6.93 14.89
N THR A 16 2.43 -6.11 15.92
CA THR A 16 3.55 -5.19 16.12
C THR A 16 4.71 -5.88 16.85
N GLU A 17 5.91 -5.30 16.80
CA GLU A 17 7.12 -5.86 17.43
C GLU A 17 6.99 -6.04 18.95
N ASP A 18 6.14 -5.24 19.61
CA ASP A 18 5.83 -5.35 21.04
C ASP A 18 4.72 -6.38 21.34
N GLY A 19 4.30 -7.17 20.35
CA GLY A 19 3.32 -8.26 20.48
C GLY A 19 1.87 -7.80 20.55
N LYS A 20 1.58 -6.53 20.26
CA LYS A 20 0.21 -6.01 20.20
C LYS A 20 -0.39 -6.18 18.81
N THR A 21 -1.71 -6.01 18.73
CA THR A 21 -2.46 -6.03 17.48
C THR A 21 -2.83 -4.60 17.09
N ASP A 22 -2.45 -4.20 15.88
CA ASP A 22 -2.85 -2.95 15.23
C ASP A 22 -3.86 -3.27 14.13
N SER A 23 -5.00 -2.59 14.11
CA SER A 23 -6.09 -2.79 13.14
C SER A 23 -6.02 -1.84 11.93
N SER A 24 -4.96 -1.03 11.83
CA SER A 24 -4.73 -0.09 10.73
C SER A 24 -3.97 -0.69 9.54
N GLY A 25 -3.66 -1.98 9.58
CA GLY A 25 -2.97 -2.68 8.49
C GLY A 25 -3.87 -2.99 7.29
N PHE A 26 -3.23 -3.36 6.18
CA PHE A 26 -3.92 -3.84 4.99
C PHE A 26 -3.05 -4.86 4.24
N CYS A 27 -3.71 -5.70 3.43
CA CYS A 27 -3.05 -6.68 2.58
C CYS A 27 -3.30 -6.36 1.10
N LEU A 28 -2.25 -6.55 0.28
CA LEU A 28 -2.29 -6.39 -1.17
C LEU A 28 -1.97 -7.71 -1.85
N TYR A 29 -2.82 -8.15 -2.76
CA TYR A 29 -2.58 -9.34 -3.58
C TYR A 29 -2.02 -8.92 -4.94
N LEU A 30 -0.77 -9.29 -5.19
CA LEU A 30 -0.08 -9.00 -6.46
C LEU A 30 0.05 -10.27 -7.29
N ASP A 31 -0.28 -10.18 -8.57
CA ASP A 31 -0.04 -11.27 -9.51
C ASP A 31 1.45 -11.35 -9.81
N ARG A 32 2.04 -12.51 -9.49
CA ARG A 32 3.46 -12.80 -9.70
C ARG A 32 3.90 -12.63 -11.15
N SER A 33 3.01 -12.83 -12.12
CA SER A 33 3.34 -12.65 -13.55
C SER A 33 3.69 -11.20 -13.91
N LEU A 34 3.36 -10.26 -13.03
CA LEU A 34 3.55 -8.82 -13.21
C LEU A 34 4.71 -8.26 -12.40
N LEU A 35 5.34 -9.07 -11.54
CA LEU A 35 6.43 -8.63 -10.69
C LEU A 35 7.76 -8.71 -11.43
N ALA A 36 8.49 -7.60 -11.44
CA ALA A 36 9.86 -7.55 -11.93
C ALA A 36 10.81 -8.29 -10.97
N ALA A 37 11.86 -8.91 -11.53
CA ALA A 37 12.81 -9.73 -10.78
C ALA A 37 13.81 -8.90 -9.95
N ASP A 38 13.99 -7.64 -10.31
CA ASP A 38 14.89 -6.67 -9.69
C ASP A 38 14.19 -5.73 -8.70
N GLY A 39 12.90 -5.98 -8.43
CA GLY A 39 12.10 -5.24 -7.47
C GLY A 39 11.01 -4.41 -8.15
N ASN A 40 9.97 -4.09 -7.39
CA ASN A 40 8.81 -3.36 -7.89
C ASN A 40 8.64 -2.05 -7.13
N GLN A 41 8.38 -0.96 -7.86
CA GLN A 41 8.00 0.30 -7.24
C GLN A 41 6.50 0.28 -6.95
N ILE A 42 6.14 0.36 -5.67
CA ILE A 42 4.75 0.50 -5.23
C ILE A 42 4.55 1.87 -4.60
N GLU A 43 3.49 2.56 -5.03
CA GLU A 43 3.01 3.81 -4.44
C GLU A 43 1.67 3.56 -3.76
N ILE A 44 1.55 3.95 -2.48
CA ILE A 44 0.30 3.87 -1.73
C ILE A 44 -0.29 5.28 -1.67
N LEU A 45 -1.46 5.45 -2.28
CA LEU A 45 -2.24 6.68 -2.21
C LEU A 45 -3.27 6.54 -1.08
N THR A 46 -3.15 7.37 -0.04
CA THR A 46 -4.14 7.46 1.04
C THR A 46 -4.91 8.77 0.93
N GLY A 47 -6.23 8.72 1.11
CA GLY A 47 -7.05 9.94 1.12
C GLY A 47 -6.91 10.67 2.45
N SER A 48 -6.77 12.00 2.41
CA SER A 48 -6.95 12.84 3.59
C SER A 48 -8.44 12.96 3.90
N LYS A 49 -8.80 12.82 5.19
CA LYS A 49 -10.19 12.96 5.65
C LYS A 49 -10.64 14.42 5.73
N ASP A 50 -9.68 15.35 5.72
CA ASP A 50 -9.93 16.79 5.78
C ASP A 50 -9.92 17.40 4.38
N PRO A 51 -11.01 18.03 3.93
CA PRO A 51 -11.12 18.63 2.59
C PRO A 51 -10.18 19.83 2.35
N GLY A 52 -9.30 20.16 3.30
CA GLY A 52 -8.25 21.19 3.19
C GLY A 52 -6.82 20.66 3.34
N ASP A 53 -6.62 19.36 3.57
CA ASP A 53 -5.30 18.75 3.64
C ASP A 53 -5.00 18.13 2.27
N SER A 54 -4.46 18.93 1.36
CA SER A 54 -4.09 18.52 -0.01
C SER A 54 -2.85 17.62 -0.07
N ASP A 55 -2.34 17.18 1.09
CA ASP A 55 -1.11 16.41 1.19
C ASP A 55 -1.42 14.93 0.95
N VAL A 56 -1.55 14.54 -0.33
CA VAL A 56 -1.50 13.13 -0.73
C VAL A 56 -0.10 12.62 -0.36
N ARG A 57 0.01 11.96 0.78
CA ARG A 57 1.27 11.40 1.25
C ARG A 57 1.58 10.12 0.51
N SER A 58 2.21 10.26 -0.65
CA SER A 58 2.81 9.15 -1.38
C SER A 58 4.00 8.61 -0.59
N ARG A 59 3.86 7.40 -0.04
CA ARG A 59 4.99 6.64 0.52
C ARG A 59 5.38 5.57 -0.49
N GLY A 60 6.55 5.74 -1.11
CA GLY A 60 7.14 4.72 -1.96
C GLY A 60 7.63 3.55 -1.11
N LEU A 61 7.20 2.34 -1.46
CA LEU A 61 7.72 1.11 -0.90
C LEU A 61 8.42 0.32 -2.01
N PHE A 62 9.68 -0.03 -1.77
CA PHE A 62 10.43 -0.94 -2.63
C PHE A 62 10.30 -2.35 -2.05
N ILE A 63 9.70 -3.27 -2.82
CA ILE A 63 9.63 -4.70 -2.49
C ILE A 63 10.32 -5.55 -3.55
#